data_AF-A0A3R9EJG4-F1
#
_entry.id   AF-A0A3R9EJG4-F1
#
_cell.length_a   1.000
_cell.length_b   1.000
_cell.length_c   1.000
_cell.angle_alpha   90.00
_cell.angle_beta   90.00
_cell.angle_gamma   90.00
#
_symmetry.space_group_name_H-M   'P 1'
#
loop_
_entity.id
_entity.type
_entity.pdbx_description
1 polymer ?
#
loop_
_entity_poly.entity_id
_entity_poly.type
_entity_poly.pdbx_seq_one_letter_code
_entity_poly.pdbx_strand_id
1 'polypeptide(L)'
;MFNIEQLSKQGLCFGRYLLTRMNHDRVNINAGYLAYITLLSIVPMLTVLLSVLSSFAIFANAGDVIQDFVITHFVPAAGDAVKQALLEFVANTGKMTAVGGLFLFVAALMLISNIDKNLNYIWRVEHKRRAVFSFSMYWMVLTLGPILVGTSIAATSYFTSLKILDSEAISGLYELILRWLPFLLSFFAFMGLYILVPNKKVYISHALVGAIIAALLFEASKKGFAAYITQFPSYQLIYGALAAIPILFVWVYLCWLIVLIGAEITAALGERELWSDPQEVVNLAVDNQQQQEGEHSDSTDPKSK
;
A
#
# COMPACT_ATOMS: atom_id res chain seq x y z
N MET A 1 11.80 -12.03 -33.83
CA MET A 1 13.04 -11.71 -33.08
C MET A 1 12.87 -10.28 -32.58
N PHE A 2 12.42 -10.09 -31.34
CA PHE A 2 12.16 -8.74 -30.80
C PHE A 2 13.48 -7.96 -30.78
N ASN A 3 13.50 -6.82 -31.48
CA ASN A 3 14.71 -6.02 -31.63
C ASN A 3 15.01 -5.34 -30.29
N ILE A 4 16.18 -5.60 -29.72
CA ILE A 4 16.62 -5.04 -28.42
C ILE A 4 16.57 -3.48 -28.45
N GLU A 5 16.82 -2.88 -29.61
CA GLU A 5 16.68 -1.44 -29.82
C GLU A 5 15.24 -0.93 -29.62
N GLN A 6 14.23 -1.68 -30.05
CA GLN A 6 12.82 -1.28 -29.93
C GLN A 6 12.37 -1.31 -28.47
N LEU A 7 12.78 -2.33 -27.70
CA LEU A 7 12.51 -2.41 -26.27
C LEU A 7 13.21 -1.28 -25.50
N SER A 8 14.44 -0.94 -25.87
CA SER A 8 15.18 0.18 -25.28
C SER A 8 14.48 1.53 -25.53
N LYS A 9 14.03 1.78 -26.77
CA LYS A 9 13.31 3.00 -27.14
C LYS A 9 11.98 3.13 -26.39
N GLN A 10 11.21 2.05 -26.28
CA GLN A 10 9.96 2.02 -25.51
C GLN A 10 10.20 2.26 -24.02
N GLY A 11 11.23 1.65 -23.44
CA GLY A 11 11.61 1.87 -22.04
C GLY A 11 11.96 3.33 -21.76
N LEU A 12 12.69 3.98 -22.67
CA LEU A 12 13.04 5.40 -22.56
C LEU A 12 11.81 6.31 -22.67
N CYS A 13 10.91 6.04 -23.63
CA CYS A 13 9.64 6.77 -23.77
C CYS A 13 8.78 6.63 -22.51
N PHE A 14 8.63 5.40 -21.99
CA PHE A 14 7.91 5.13 -20.76
C PHE A 14 8.51 5.88 -19.57
N GLY A 15 9.83 5.82 -19.39
CA GLY A 15 10.52 6.52 -18.31
C GLY A 15 10.33 8.04 -18.36
N ARG A 16 10.45 8.63 -19.55
CA ARG A 16 10.22 10.08 -19.75
C ARG A 16 8.75 10.46 -19.50
N TYR A 17 7.81 9.65 -19.96
CA TYR A 17 6.38 9.85 -19.71
C TYR A 17 6.08 9.78 -18.21
N LEU A 18 6.58 8.75 -17.53
CA LEU A 18 6.42 8.54 -16.10
C LEU A 18 6.96 9.72 -15.29
N LEU A 19 8.18 10.20 -15.59
CA LEU A 19 8.76 11.36 -14.90
C LEU A 19 7.94 12.63 -15.11
N THR A 20 7.45 12.85 -16.33
CA THR A 20 6.59 14.00 -16.65
C THR A 20 5.28 13.93 -15.87
N ARG A 21 4.68 12.74 -15.82
CA ARG A 21 3.44 12.45 -15.08
C ARG A 21 3.62 12.67 -13.58
N MET A 22 4.65 12.09 -12.99
CA MET A 22 4.94 12.23 -11.56
C MET A 22 5.17 13.70 -11.14
N ASN A 23 5.80 14.49 -12.02
CA ASN A 23 6.00 15.91 -11.77
C ASN A 23 4.69 16.70 -11.90
N HIS A 24 3.88 16.40 -12.93
CA HIS A 24 2.56 17.01 -13.13
C HIS A 24 1.61 16.72 -11.96
N ASP A 25 1.63 15.48 -11.48
CA ASP A 25 0.79 15.03 -10.36
C ASP A 25 1.39 15.40 -9.01
N ARG A 26 2.56 16.07 -8.99
CA ARG A 26 3.22 16.58 -7.79
C ARG A 26 3.41 15.50 -6.72
N VAL A 27 3.86 14.31 -7.14
CA VAL A 27 4.00 13.12 -6.27
C VAL A 27 4.74 13.41 -4.97
N ASN A 28 5.83 14.18 -5.01
CA ASN A 28 6.59 14.56 -3.81
C ASN A 28 5.74 15.41 -2.83
N ILE A 29 4.97 16.37 -3.35
CA ILE A 29 4.12 17.24 -2.52
C ILE A 29 2.97 16.42 -1.93
N ASN A 30 2.35 15.55 -2.74
CA ASN A 30 1.26 14.69 -2.28
C ASN A 30 1.73 13.67 -1.25
N ALA A 31 2.95 13.12 -1.38
CA ALA A 31 3.55 12.27 -0.36
C ALA A 31 3.71 13.00 0.98
N GLY A 32 4.15 14.27 0.94
CA GLY A 32 4.24 15.13 2.13
C GLY A 32 2.88 15.42 2.76
N TYR A 33 1.87 15.75 1.94
CA TYR A 33 0.50 15.98 2.39
C TYR A 33 -0.11 14.73 3.04
N LEU A 34 0.03 13.57 2.40
CA LEU A 34 -0.46 12.31 2.94
C LEU A 34 0.29 11.93 4.22
N ALA A 35 1.60 12.15 4.28
CA ALA A 35 2.37 11.91 5.50
C ALA A 35 1.90 12.78 6.66
N TYR A 36 1.70 14.09 6.42
CA TYR A 36 1.16 15.00 7.42
C TYR A 36 -0.21 14.53 7.95
N ILE A 37 -1.14 14.18 7.05
CA ILE A 37 -2.46 13.71 7.46
C ILE A 37 -2.36 12.37 8.19
N THR A 38 -1.53 11.44 7.73
CA THR A 38 -1.30 10.16 8.39
C THR A 38 -0.78 10.36 9.81
N LEU A 39 0.18 11.26 10.03
CA LEU A 39 0.68 11.55 11.36
C LEU A 39 -0.38 12.15 12.29
N LEU A 40 -1.20 13.08 11.79
CA LEU A 40 -2.32 13.60 12.57
C LEU A 40 -3.41 12.56 12.81
N SER A 41 -3.52 11.58 11.91
CA SER A 41 -4.58 10.59 11.90
C SER A 41 -4.19 9.24 12.50
N ILE A 42 -2.91 9.04 12.85
CA ILE A 42 -2.41 7.79 13.43
C ILE A 42 -3.06 7.53 14.79
N VAL A 43 -3.16 8.58 15.60
CA VAL A 43 -3.82 8.60 16.90
C VAL A 43 -5.30 8.23 16.74
N PRO A 44 -6.10 8.96 15.93
CA PRO A 44 -7.47 8.57 15.70
C PRO A 44 -7.67 7.14 15.17
N MET A 45 -6.84 6.72 14.22
CA MET A 45 -6.92 5.41 13.61
C MET A 45 -6.63 4.29 14.62
N LEU A 46 -5.59 4.44 15.43
CA LEU A 46 -5.25 3.49 16.50
C LEU A 46 -6.37 3.42 17.55
N THR A 47 -6.95 4.55 17.93
CA THR A 47 -8.06 4.57 18.88
C THR A 47 -9.27 3.79 18.36
N VAL A 48 -9.64 3.98 17.09
CA VAL A 48 -10.77 3.23 16.51
C VAL A 48 -10.44 1.74 16.39
N LEU A 49 -9.24 1.41 15.91
CA LEU A 49 -8.73 0.04 15.82
C LEU A 49 -8.84 -0.69 17.17
N LEU A 50 -8.32 -0.07 18.24
CA LEU A 50 -8.35 -0.65 19.58
C LEU A 50 -9.76 -0.71 20.18
N SER A 51 -10.60 0.30 19.93
CA SER A 51 -11.99 0.31 20.43
C SER A 51 -12.84 -0.79 19.80
N VAL A 52 -12.67 -1.04 18.49
CA VAL A 52 -13.37 -2.12 17.79
C VAL A 52 -12.91 -3.47 18.33
N LEU A 53 -11.62 -3.66 18.53
CA LEU A 53 -11.09 -4.95 19.01
C LEU A 53 -11.42 -5.22 20.47
N SER A 54 -11.30 -4.24 21.35
CA SER A 54 -11.66 -4.38 22.78
C SER A 54 -13.14 -4.69 22.99
N SER A 55 -14.00 -4.38 22.01
CA SER A 55 -15.41 -4.75 22.02
C SER A 55 -15.64 -6.27 21.89
N PHE A 56 -14.64 -7.06 21.48
CA PHE A 56 -14.73 -8.52 21.40
C PHE A 56 -13.87 -9.18 22.48
N ALA A 57 -14.47 -10.06 23.29
CA ALA A 57 -13.78 -10.73 24.40
C ALA A 57 -12.57 -11.58 23.95
N ILE A 58 -12.57 -12.10 22.71
CA ILE A 58 -11.44 -12.87 22.16
C ILE A 58 -10.18 -12.03 21.97
N PHE A 59 -10.32 -10.70 21.96
CA PHE A 59 -9.25 -9.73 21.77
C PHE A 59 -8.97 -8.92 23.03
N ALA A 60 -9.38 -9.40 24.22
CA ALA A 60 -9.13 -8.71 25.48
C ALA A 60 -7.63 -8.38 25.72
N ASN A 61 -6.71 -9.20 25.18
CA ASN A 61 -5.26 -8.99 25.19
C ASN A 61 -4.67 -8.55 23.83
N ALA A 62 -5.50 -8.21 22.84
CA ALA A 62 -5.04 -7.86 21.49
C ALA A 62 -4.27 -6.54 21.44
N GLY A 63 -4.42 -5.69 22.46
CA GLY A 63 -3.64 -4.46 22.61
C GLY A 63 -2.14 -4.74 22.56
N ASP A 64 -1.66 -5.71 23.34
CA ASP A 64 -0.25 -6.08 23.41
C ASP A 64 0.25 -6.71 22.10
N VAL A 65 -0.59 -7.54 21.47
CA VAL A 65 -0.26 -8.23 20.20
C VAL A 65 -0.15 -7.24 19.04
N ILE A 66 -1.07 -6.27 18.96
CA ILE A 66 -1.06 -5.24 17.91
C ILE A 66 0.05 -4.24 18.15
N GLN A 67 0.26 -3.87 19.41
CA GLN A 67 1.40 -3.05 19.81
C GLN A 67 2.70 -3.72 19.36
N ASP A 68 2.90 -5.00 19.67
CA ASP A 68 4.10 -5.73 19.26
C ASP A 68 4.21 -5.85 17.74
N PHE A 69 3.11 -6.13 17.02
CA PHE A 69 3.11 -6.19 15.56
C PHE A 69 3.49 -4.85 14.91
N VAL A 70 2.87 -3.75 15.35
CA VAL A 70 3.18 -2.39 14.85
C VAL A 70 4.62 -2.03 15.17
N ILE A 71 5.08 -2.35 16.38
CA ILE A 71 6.46 -2.04 16.82
C ILE A 71 7.49 -2.86 16.05
N THR A 72 7.24 -4.13 15.82
CA THR A 72 8.18 -5.08 15.21
C THR A 72 8.22 -5.01 13.69
N HIS A 73 7.16 -4.53 13.04
CA HIS A 73 7.10 -4.51 11.57
C HIS A 73 7.02 -3.10 10.96
N PHE A 74 6.51 -2.10 11.68
CA PHE A 74 6.33 -0.74 11.16
C PHE A 74 7.23 0.31 11.81
N VAL A 75 7.49 0.18 13.12
CA VAL A 75 8.30 1.12 13.91
C VAL A 75 9.77 0.71 14.15
N PRO A 76 10.31 -0.49 13.82
CA PRO A 76 11.73 -0.79 14.14
C PRO A 76 12.67 0.20 13.50
N ALA A 77 12.26 0.69 12.33
CA ALA A 77 13.00 1.68 11.56
C ALA A 77 12.95 3.07 12.20
N ALA A 78 11.97 3.39 13.07
CA ALA A 78 11.71 4.74 13.60
C ALA A 78 12.33 5.02 15.00
N GLY A 79 12.91 4.01 15.65
CA GLY A 79 13.68 4.14 16.90
C GLY A 79 12.85 4.18 18.20
N ASP A 80 13.54 4.05 19.34
CA ASP A 80 12.92 3.89 20.68
C ASP A 80 12.04 5.07 21.10
N ALA A 81 12.39 6.29 20.69
CA ALA A 81 11.63 7.49 21.04
C ALA A 81 10.22 7.49 20.41
N VAL A 82 10.08 6.99 19.17
CA VAL A 82 8.77 6.85 18.49
C VAL A 82 7.94 5.75 19.16
N LYS A 83 8.59 4.63 19.51
CA LYS A 83 7.96 3.53 20.22
C LYS A 83 7.35 4.01 21.54
N GLN A 84 8.12 4.73 22.37
CA GLN A 84 7.63 5.20 23.67
C GLN A 84 6.43 6.15 23.56
N ALA A 85 6.45 7.09 22.61
CA ALA A 85 5.33 8.01 22.37
C ALA A 85 4.04 7.27 21.95
N LEU A 86 4.15 6.23 21.11
CA LEU A 86 3.01 5.40 20.73
C LEU A 86 2.45 4.63 21.93
N LEU A 87 3.31 4.07 22.79
CA LEU A 87 2.90 3.34 23.99
C LEU A 87 2.16 4.21 24.99
N GLU A 88 2.69 5.40 25.30
CA GLU A 88 2.04 6.35 26.20
C GLU A 88 0.68 6.82 25.65
N PHE A 89 0.56 6.94 24.33
CA PHE A 89 -0.72 7.29 23.71
C PHE A 89 -1.77 6.17 23.85
N VAL A 90 -1.39 4.92 23.55
CA VAL A 90 -2.27 3.75 23.71
C VAL A 90 -2.78 3.65 25.15
N ALA A 91 -1.88 3.83 26.13
CA ALA A 91 -2.24 3.81 27.55
C ALA A 91 -3.24 4.91 27.95
N ASN A 92 -3.25 6.06 27.26
CA ASN A 92 -4.16 7.16 27.54
C ASN A 92 -5.49 7.10 26.76
N THR A 93 -5.61 6.23 25.76
CA THR A 93 -6.81 6.08 24.93
C THR A 93 -8.05 5.66 25.75
N GLY A 94 -7.86 4.87 26.81
CA GLY A 94 -8.95 4.43 27.71
C GLY A 94 -9.57 5.55 28.57
N LYS A 95 -8.99 6.76 28.58
CA LYS A 95 -9.48 7.92 29.35
C LYS A 95 -10.34 8.87 28.51
N MET A 96 -10.61 8.54 27.25
CA MET A 96 -11.20 9.47 26.30
C MET A 96 -12.73 9.55 26.43
N THR A 97 -13.30 10.75 26.30
CA THR A 97 -14.74 10.97 26.33
C THR A 97 -15.40 10.52 25.02
N ALA A 98 -16.70 10.19 25.06
CA ALA A 98 -17.46 9.79 23.86
C ALA A 98 -17.40 10.84 22.73
N VAL A 99 -17.37 12.13 23.09
CA VAL A 99 -17.23 13.25 22.13
C VAL A 99 -15.86 13.25 21.46
N GLY A 100 -14.79 13.04 22.22
CA GLY A 100 -13.45 12.85 21.66
C GLY A 100 -13.37 11.63 20.74
N GLY A 101 -14.06 10.54 21.12
CA GLY A 101 -14.18 9.31 20.33
C GLY A 101 -14.75 9.56 18.95
N LEU A 102 -15.87 10.29 18.90
CA LEU A 102 -16.51 10.67 17.66
C LEU A 102 -15.59 11.53 16.77
N PHE A 103 -14.90 12.51 17.35
CA PHE A 103 -13.98 13.36 16.61
C PHE A 103 -12.82 12.55 15.99
N LEU A 104 -12.22 11.66 16.78
CA LEU A 104 -11.17 10.77 16.29
C LEU A 104 -11.71 9.82 15.19
N PHE A 105 -12.92 9.29 15.35
CA PHE A 105 -13.53 8.45 14.32
C PHE A 105 -13.71 9.21 12.99
N VAL A 106 -14.19 10.46 13.03
CA VAL A 106 -14.29 11.32 11.85
C VAL A 106 -12.92 11.60 11.24
N ALA A 107 -11.89 11.85 12.05
CA ALA A 107 -10.54 12.07 11.57
C ALA A 107 -9.96 10.83 10.86
N ALA A 108 -10.20 9.62 11.40
CA ALA A 108 -9.80 8.38 10.75
C ALA A 108 -10.50 8.18 9.38
N LEU A 109 -11.80 8.51 9.30
CA LEU A 109 -12.52 8.50 8.02
C LEU A 109 -11.99 9.52 7.03
N MET A 110 -11.59 10.71 7.50
CA MET A 110 -10.96 11.72 6.64
C MET A 110 -9.62 11.24 6.07
N LEU A 111 -8.80 10.54 6.85
CA LEU A 111 -7.57 9.93 6.34
C LEU A 111 -7.85 9.00 5.17
N ILE A 112 -8.75 8.01 5.36
CA ILE A 112 -9.09 7.04 4.31
C ILE A 112 -9.65 7.77 3.09
N SER A 113 -10.50 8.78 3.29
CA SER A 113 -11.03 9.60 2.19
C SER A 113 -9.94 10.34 1.41
N ASN A 114 -8.91 10.86 2.09
CA ASN A 114 -7.81 11.57 1.44
C ASN A 114 -6.91 10.62 0.63
N ILE A 115 -6.67 9.41 1.14
CA ILE A 115 -5.94 8.36 0.43
C ILE A 115 -6.72 7.96 -0.83
N ASP A 116 -8.01 7.69 -0.70
CA ASP A 116 -8.90 7.33 -1.81
C ASP A 116 -8.92 8.42 -2.89
N LYS A 117 -9.06 9.69 -2.49
CA LYS A 117 -9.02 10.82 -3.44
C LYS A 117 -7.69 10.93 -4.18
N ASN A 118 -6.56 10.79 -3.48
CA ASN A 118 -5.23 10.89 -4.10
C ASN A 118 -4.97 9.74 -5.08
N LEU A 119 -5.32 8.51 -4.71
CA LEU A 119 -5.20 7.39 -5.64
C LEU A 119 -6.17 7.55 -6.82
N ASN A 120 -7.43 7.90 -6.61
CA ASN A 120 -8.35 8.13 -7.74
C ASN A 120 -7.88 9.26 -8.69
N TYR A 121 -7.20 10.27 -8.17
CA TYR A 121 -6.56 11.31 -8.98
C TYR A 121 -5.48 10.71 -9.90
N ILE A 122 -4.64 9.80 -9.41
CA ILE A 122 -3.62 9.10 -10.22
C ILE A 122 -4.25 8.24 -11.33
N TRP A 123 -5.47 7.73 -11.18
CA TRP A 123 -6.15 7.00 -12.25
C TRP A 123 -7.05 7.88 -13.13
N ARG A 124 -7.02 9.21 -12.92
CA ARG A 124 -7.80 10.21 -13.68
C ARG A 124 -9.29 9.90 -13.60
N VAL A 125 -9.77 9.51 -12.41
CA VAL A 125 -11.18 9.20 -12.20
C VAL A 125 -11.98 10.50 -12.10
N GLU A 126 -12.81 10.76 -13.11
CA GLU A 126 -13.64 11.97 -13.19
C GLU A 126 -14.90 11.88 -12.33
N HIS A 127 -15.46 10.69 -12.17
CA HIS A 127 -16.71 10.47 -11.45
C HIS A 127 -16.48 10.04 -10.00
N LYS A 128 -16.85 10.93 -9.07
CA LYS A 128 -16.87 10.64 -7.65
C LYS A 128 -17.99 9.64 -7.32
N ARG A 129 -17.68 8.65 -6.49
CA ARG A 129 -18.70 7.80 -5.87
C ARG A 129 -19.64 8.67 -5.02
N ARG A 130 -20.92 8.29 -4.91
CA ARG A 130 -21.84 8.99 -4.01
C ARG A 130 -21.31 8.89 -2.58
N ALA A 131 -21.37 9.99 -1.83
CA ALA A 131 -20.76 10.11 -0.49
C ALA A 131 -21.19 8.99 0.48
N VAL A 132 -22.44 8.52 0.38
CA VAL A 132 -22.98 7.44 1.22
C VAL A 132 -22.25 6.11 0.99
N PHE A 133 -21.93 5.77 -0.27
CA PHE A 133 -21.21 4.54 -0.59
C PHE A 133 -19.74 4.62 -0.18
N SER A 134 -19.08 5.76 -0.40
CA SER A 134 -17.72 6.00 0.07
C SER A 134 -17.64 5.91 1.60
N PHE A 135 -18.57 6.55 2.31
CA PHE A 135 -18.65 6.47 3.78
C PHE A 135 -18.80 5.03 4.25
N SER A 136 -19.72 4.26 3.66
CA SER A 136 -19.96 2.86 4.03
C SER A 136 -18.73 1.98 3.78
N MET A 137 -18.03 2.20 2.66
CA MET A 137 -16.78 1.49 2.35
C MET A 137 -15.67 1.83 3.34
N TYR A 138 -15.47 3.11 3.65
CA TYR A 138 -14.46 3.53 4.63
C TYR A 138 -14.79 3.00 6.03
N TRP A 139 -16.07 2.99 6.40
CA TRP A 139 -16.53 2.43 7.67
C TRP A 139 -16.29 0.92 7.75
N MET A 140 -16.52 0.18 6.67
CA MET A 140 -16.21 -1.24 6.57
C MET A 140 -14.70 -1.48 6.71
N VAL A 141 -13.85 -0.71 6.03
CA VAL A 141 -12.39 -0.83 6.17
C VAL A 141 -11.95 -0.57 7.61
N LEU A 142 -12.51 0.47 8.23
CA LEU A 142 -12.14 0.90 9.58
C LEU A 142 -12.62 -0.06 10.69
N THR A 143 -13.66 -0.86 10.44
CA THR A 143 -14.20 -1.82 11.42
C THR A 143 -13.80 -3.26 11.11
N LEU A 144 -14.05 -3.71 9.88
CA LEU A 144 -13.79 -5.08 9.45
C LEU A 144 -12.30 -5.34 9.23
N GLY A 145 -11.53 -4.34 8.78
CA GLY A 145 -10.09 -4.44 8.61
C GLY A 145 -9.37 -4.88 9.89
N PRO A 146 -9.52 -4.15 11.01
CA PRO A 146 -9.10 -4.58 12.34
C PRO A 146 -9.45 -6.01 12.70
N ILE A 147 -10.72 -6.38 12.55
CA ILE A 147 -11.23 -7.71 12.95
C ILE A 147 -10.55 -8.80 12.13
N LEU A 148 -10.43 -8.62 10.81
CA LEU A 148 -9.75 -9.57 9.94
C LEU A 148 -8.26 -9.73 10.31
N VAL A 149 -7.56 -8.63 10.58
CA VAL A 149 -6.16 -8.66 11.01
C VAL A 149 -6.03 -9.33 12.37
N GLY A 150 -6.85 -8.94 13.35
CA GLY A 150 -6.86 -9.53 14.69
C GLY A 150 -7.14 -11.03 14.66
N THR A 151 -8.15 -11.47 13.91
CA THR A 151 -8.48 -12.89 13.74
C THR A 151 -7.37 -13.64 13.02
N SER A 152 -6.75 -13.05 12.00
CA SER A 152 -5.62 -13.65 11.28
C SER A 152 -4.42 -13.87 12.21
N ILE A 153 -4.07 -12.89 13.04
CA ILE A 153 -2.98 -13.02 14.01
C ILE A 153 -3.33 -14.05 15.08
N ALA A 154 -4.55 -14.03 15.63
CA ALA A 154 -5.00 -15.02 16.62
C ALA A 154 -4.99 -16.45 16.07
N ALA A 155 -5.46 -16.64 14.84
CA ALA A 155 -5.40 -17.93 14.15
C ALA A 155 -3.96 -18.38 13.93
N THR A 156 -3.09 -17.49 13.44
CA THR A 156 -1.66 -17.79 13.24
C THR A 156 -1.00 -18.21 14.56
N SER A 157 -1.22 -17.45 15.64
CA SER A 157 -0.68 -17.77 16.97
C SER A 157 -1.20 -19.12 17.49
N TYR A 158 -2.47 -19.44 17.24
CA TYR A 158 -3.04 -20.75 17.61
C TYR A 158 -2.37 -21.89 16.83
N PHE A 159 -2.21 -21.76 15.52
CA PHE A 159 -1.53 -22.77 14.69
C PHE A 159 -0.05 -22.94 15.05
N THR A 160 0.68 -21.86 15.31
CA THR A 160 2.07 -21.93 15.78
C THR A 160 2.18 -22.59 17.15
N SER A 161 1.22 -22.37 18.06
CA SER A 161 1.21 -22.98 19.39
C SER A 161 1.01 -24.49 19.39
N LEU A 162 0.37 -25.04 18.34
CA LEU A 162 0.09 -26.47 18.23
C LEU A 162 1.35 -27.32 17.92
N LYS A 163 2.55 -26.72 17.76
CA LYS A 163 3.82 -27.42 17.45
C LYS A 163 3.73 -28.42 16.29
N ILE A 164 2.79 -28.22 15.36
CA ILE A 164 2.63 -29.08 14.15
C ILE A 164 3.86 -28.99 13.22
N LEU A 165 4.79 -28.07 13.49
CA LEU A 165 5.99 -27.76 12.72
C LEU A 165 7.26 -28.55 13.10
N ASP A 166 7.21 -29.53 14.00
CA ASP A 166 8.39 -30.32 14.43
C ASP A 166 8.91 -31.34 13.39
N SER A 167 8.53 -31.23 12.11
CA SER A 167 9.08 -32.04 11.02
C SER A 167 10.27 -31.34 10.36
N GLU A 168 11.43 -31.99 10.28
CA GLU A 168 12.65 -31.49 9.63
C GLU A 168 12.45 -31.09 8.15
N ALA A 169 11.45 -31.65 7.46
CA ALA A 169 11.12 -31.26 6.08
C ALA A 169 10.30 -29.96 6.02
N ILE A 170 9.54 -29.64 7.09
CA ILE A 170 8.73 -28.43 7.19
C ILE A 170 9.61 -27.25 7.61
N SER A 171 10.68 -27.46 8.39
CA SER A 171 11.56 -26.38 8.87
C SER A 171 12.22 -25.59 7.74
N GLY A 172 12.75 -26.25 6.70
CA GLY A 172 13.41 -25.57 5.58
C GLY A 172 12.46 -24.75 4.71
N LEU A 173 11.25 -25.27 4.43
CA LEU A 173 10.22 -24.53 3.69
C LEU A 173 9.65 -23.38 4.55
N TYR A 174 9.49 -23.60 5.85
CA TYR A 174 9.04 -22.61 6.82
C TYR A 174 10.02 -21.45 6.94
N GLU A 175 11.32 -21.71 7.06
CA GLU A 175 12.37 -20.68 7.07
C GLU A 175 12.41 -19.88 5.76
N LEU A 176 12.27 -20.56 4.61
CA LEU A 176 12.21 -19.89 3.32
C LEU A 176 10.98 -18.98 3.23
N ILE A 177 9.81 -19.46 3.66
CA ILE A 177 8.58 -18.67 3.71
C ILE A 177 8.78 -17.47 4.62
N LEU A 178 9.25 -17.65 5.86
CA LEU A 178 9.47 -16.55 6.80
C LEU A 178 10.45 -15.50 6.28
N ARG A 179 11.49 -15.91 5.53
CA ARG A 179 12.45 -14.99 4.93
C ARG A 179 11.83 -14.09 3.86
N TRP A 180 10.94 -14.64 3.03
CA TRP A 180 10.28 -13.91 1.95
C TRP A 180 8.94 -13.29 2.37
N LEU A 181 8.39 -13.70 3.51
CA LEU A 181 7.08 -13.27 4.01
C LEU A 181 6.91 -11.75 4.06
N PRO A 182 7.88 -10.95 4.55
CA PRO A 182 7.74 -9.49 4.57
C PRO A 182 7.59 -8.89 3.17
N PHE A 183 8.36 -9.41 2.21
CA PHE A 183 8.29 -8.97 0.81
C PHE A 183 6.96 -9.38 0.18
N LEU A 184 6.50 -10.63 0.38
CA LEU A 184 5.21 -11.10 -0.14
C LEU A 184 4.06 -10.28 0.45
N LEU A 185 4.06 -10.02 1.75
CA LEU A 185 3.05 -9.19 2.41
C LEU A 185 3.02 -7.79 1.82
N SER A 186 4.19 -7.15 1.66
CA SER A 186 4.29 -5.82 1.05
C SER A 186 3.80 -5.84 -0.39
N PHE A 187 4.20 -6.85 -1.18
CA PHE A 187 3.78 -7.04 -2.56
C PHE A 187 2.26 -7.18 -2.68
N PHE A 188 1.63 -8.08 -1.93
CA PHE A 188 0.18 -8.27 -1.97
C PHE A 188 -0.57 -7.05 -1.43
N ALA A 189 -0.02 -6.35 -0.44
CA ALA A 189 -0.60 -5.11 0.07
C ALA A 189 -0.62 -4.01 -1.02
N PHE A 190 0.50 -3.78 -1.70
CA PHE A 190 0.56 -2.80 -2.81
C PHE A 190 -0.29 -3.22 -3.99
N MET A 191 -0.28 -4.50 -4.37
CA MET A 191 -1.12 -5.03 -5.45
C MET A 191 -2.61 -4.85 -5.14
N GLY A 192 -3.04 -5.19 -3.92
CA GLY A 192 -4.40 -4.96 -3.46
C GLY A 192 -4.76 -3.48 -3.47
N LEU A 193 -3.85 -2.61 -3.00
CA LEU A 193 -4.04 -1.17 -3.02
C LEU A 193 -4.29 -0.63 -4.43
N TYR A 194 -3.52 -1.08 -5.43
CA TYR A 194 -3.62 -0.61 -6.81
C TYR A 194 -4.79 -1.20 -7.60
N ILE A 195 -5.36 -2.32 -7.16
CA ILE A 195 -6.53 -2.95 -7.80
C ILE A 195 -7.84 -2.50 -7.14
N LEU A 196 -7.88 -2.43 -5.80
CA LEU A 196 -9.12 -2.29 -5.04
C LEU A 196 -9.52 -0.84 -4.79
N VAL A 197 -8.56 0.07 -4.64
CA VAL A 197 -8.85 1.47 -4.30
C VAL A 197 -9.29 2.30 -5.51
N PRO A 198 -8.61 2.25 -6.66
CA PRO A 198 -9.02 3.06 -7.81
C PRO A 198 -10.44 2.69 -8.26
N ASN A 199 -11.27 3.69 -8.49
CA ASN A 199 -12.61 3.51 -9.04
C ASN A 199 -12.59 3.40 -10.58
N LYS A 200 -11.64 2.61 -11.09
CA LYS A 200 -11.42 2.33 -12.51
C LYS A 200 -10.96 0.88 -12.65
N LYS A 201 -11.27 0.24 -13.78
CA LYS A 201 -10.75 -1.11 -14.06
C LYS A 201 -9.24 -1.02 -14.26
N VAL A 202 -8.48 -1.72 -13.42
CA VAL A 202 -7.01 -1.83 -13.51
C VAL A 202 -6.66 -3.25 -13.90
N TYR A 203 -5.85 -3.42 -14.95
CA TYR A 203 -5.37 -4.74 -15.35
C TYR A 203 -4.38 -5.27 -14.30
N ILE A 204 -4.57 -6.53 -13.91
CA ILE A 204 -3.77 -7.21 -12.89
C ILE A 204 -2.28 -7.22 -13.27
N SER A 205 -1.96 -7.35 -14.57
CA SER A 205 -0.59 -7.30 -15.08
C SER A 205 0.11 -5.97 -14.78
N HIS A 206 -0.57 -4.83 -14.93
CA HIS A 206 -0.01 -3.51 -14.60
C HIS A 206 0.13 -3.29 -13.09
N ALA A 207 -0.85 -3.78 -12.32
CA ALA A 207 -0.80 -3.74 -10.86
C ALA A 207 0.35 -4.58 -10.31
N LEU A 208 0.62 -5.75 -10.91
CA LEU A 208 1.73 -6.63 -10.53
C LEU A 208 3.08 -5.93 -10.72
N VAL A 209 3.31 -5.26 -11.84
CA VAL A 209 4.56 -4.54 -12.10
C VAL A 209 4.77 -3.40 -11.10
N GLY A 210 3.75 -2.55 -10.90
CA GLY A 210 3.83 -1.47 -9.92
C GLY A 210 4.00 -1.97 -8.49
N ALA A 211 3.35 -3.07 -8.11
CA ALA A 211 3.45 -3.68 -6.80
C ALA A 211 4.83 -4.30 -6.52
N ILE A 212 5.46 -4.96 -7.52
CA ILE A 212 6.83 -5.47 -7.38
C ILE A 212 7.80 -4.31 -7.14
N ILE A 213 7.71 -3.25 -7.96
CA ILE A 213 8.61 -2.10 -7.82
C ILE A 213 8.42 -1.41 -6.47
N ALA A 214 7.16 -1.19 -6.06
CA ALA A 214 6.85 -0.62 -4.75
C ALA A 214 7.36 -1.50 -3.60
N ALA A 215 7.16 -2.81 -3.66
CA ALA A 215 7.64 -3.75 -2.65
C ALA A 215 9.17 -3.75 -2.54
N LEU A 216 9.89 -3.74 -3.68
CA LEU A 216 11.35 -3.65 -3.70
C LEU A 216 11.84 -2.34 -3.09
N LEU A 217 11.25 -1.21 -3.47
CA LEU A 217 11.58 0.10 -2.91
C LEU A 217 11.27 0.16 -1.42
N PHE A 218 10.18 -0.46 -0.96
CA PHE A 218 9.78 -0.49 0.44
C PHE A 218 10.75 -1.32 1.29
N GLU A 219 11.11 -2.52 0.85
CA GLU A 219 12.12 -3.35 1.52
C GLU A 219 13.50 -2.66 1.56
N ALA A 220 13.90 -2.03 0.44
CA ALA A 220 15.13 -1.25 0.38
C ALA A 220 15.08 -0.05 1.34
N SER A 221 13.94 0.63 1.43
CA SER A 221 13.75 1.78 2.31
C SER A 221 13.77 1.39 3.79
N LYS A 222 13.22 0.23 4.18
CA LYS A 222 13.36 -0.29 5.55
C LYS A 222 14.83 -0.45 5.94
N LYS A 223 15.63 -1.06 5.08
CA LYS A 223 17.07 -1.25 5.32
C LYS A 223 17.83 0.08 5.33
N GLY A 224 17.56 0.94 4.36
CA GLY A 224 18.20 2.25 4.22
C GLY A 224 17.88 3.19 5.40
N PHE A 225 16.63 3.19 5.84
CA PHE A 225 16.20 4.02 6.97
C PHE A 225 16.74 3.50 8.31
N ALA A 226 16.76 2.17 8.51
CA ALA A 226 17.42 1.57 9.66
C ALA A 226 18.93 1.91 9.71
N ALA A 227 19.62 1.85 8.56
CA ALA A 227 21.02 2.27 8.46
C ALA A 227 21.19 3.77 8.76
N TYR A 228 20.28 4.63 8.27
CA TYR A 228 20.32 6.07 8.55
C TYR A 228 20.22 6.39 10.04
N ILE A 229 19.24 5.82 10.76
CA ILE A 229 19.08 6.09 12.19
C ILE A 229 20.27 5.56 13.00
N THR A 230 20.76 4.37 12.67
CA THR A 230 21.84 3.72 13.43
C THR A 230 23.20 4.37 13.20
N GLN A 231 23.49 4.82 11.98
CA GLN A 231 24.80 5.39 11.62
C GLN A 231 24.87 6.91 11.88
N PHE A 232 23.74 7.61 11.91
CA PHE A 232 23.69 9.07 12.10
C PHE A 232 22.83 9.48 13.31
N PRO A 233 23.18 9.06 14.54
CA PRO A 233 22.41 9.39 15.76
C PRO A 233 22.50 10.87 16.16
N SER A 234 23.30 11.69 15.46
CA SER A 234 23.48 13.12 15.73
C SER A 234 22.17 13.88 15.87
N TYR A 235 21.15 13.51 15.09
CA TYR A 235 19.83 14.14 15.19
C TYR A 235 19.11 13.82 16.51
N GLN A 236 19.20 12.57 16.98
CA GLN A 236 18.71 12.16 18.30
C GLN A 236 19.52 12.79 19.43
N LEU A 237 20.84 12.97 19.26
CA LEU A 237 21.71 13.61 20.25
C LEU A 237 21.37 15.10 20.46
N ILE A 238 21.01 15.81 19.40
CA ILE A 238 20.68 17.25 19.47
C ILE A 238 19.27 17.46 20.01
N TYR A 239 18.29 16.71 19.50
CA TYR A 239 16.86 16.95 19.77
C TYR A 239 16.27 16.04 20.87
N GLY A 240 17.01 15.03 21.34
CA GLY A 240 16.54 14.08 22.33
C GLY A 240 15.23 13.39 21.89
N ALA A 241 14.26 13.29 22.80
CA ALA A 241 12.95 12.70 22.51
C ALA A 241 12.18 13.41 21.38
N LEU A 242 12.41 14.71 21.16
CA LEU A 242 11.74 15.46 20.08
C LEU A 242 12.19 15.02 18.68
N ALA A 243 13.32 14.32 18.56
CA ALA A 243 13.78 13.74 17.29
C ALA A 243 12.77 12.74 16.69
N ALA A 244 11.93 12.11 17.53
CA ALA A 244 10.92 11.14 17.10
C ALA A 244 9.97 11.72 16.04
N ILE A 245 9.55 12.98 16.18
CA ILE A 245 8.56 13.61 15.30
C ILE A 245 9.08 13.74 13.86
N PRO A 246 10.20 14.45 13.59
CA PRO A 246 10.72 14.58 12.23
C PRO A 246 11.22 13.25 11.66
N ILE A 247 11.78 12.36 12.49
CA ILE A 247 12.18 11.01 12.03
C ILE A 247 10.95 10.25 11.53
N LEU A 248 9.88 10.21 12.31
CA LEU A 248 8.64 9.55 11.92
C LEU A 248 8.03 10.22 10.69
N PHE A 249 8.09 11.56 10.58
CA PHE A 249 7.64 12.27 9.39
C PHE A 249 8.38 11.83 8.13
N VAL A 250 9.72 11.76 8.17
CA VAL A 250 10.52 11.30 7.03
C VAL A 250 10.18 9.85 6.69
N TRP A 251 10.00 8.98 7.69
CA TRP A 251 9.62 7.58 7.46
C TRP A 251 8.28 7.46 6.73
N VAL A 252 7.25 8.10 7.27
CA VAL A 252 5.90 8.06 6.69
C VAL A 252 5.88 8.73 5.31
N TYR A 253 6.64 9.80 5.12
CA TYR A 253 6.86 10.43 3.82
C TYR A 253 7.44 9.46 2.80
N LEU A 254 8.50 8.72 3.16
CA LEU A 254 9.11 7.73 2.28
C LEU A 254 8.12 6.60 1.94
N CYS A 255 7.34 6.12 2.92
CA CYS A 255 6.30 5.12 2.66
C CYS A 255 5.29 5.62 1.63
N TRP A 256 4.77 6.85 1.79
CA TRP A 256 3.83 7.43 0.83
C TRP A 256 4.45 7.68 -0.54
N LEU A 257 5.70 8.13 -0.58
CA LEU A 257 6.43 8.32 -1.83
C LEU A 257 6.48 7.01 -2.64
N ILE A 258 6.78 5.89 -1.97
CA ILE A 258 6.84 4.56 -2.60
C ILE A 258 5.46 4.10 -3.09
N VAL A 259 4.42 4.30 -2.27
CA VAL A 259 3.02 4.01 -2.66
C VAL A 259 2.64 4.77 -3.92
N LEU A 260 2.91 6.08 -3.96
CA LEU A 260 2.53 6.92 -5.09
C LEU A 260 3.36 6.60 -6.34
N ILE A 261 4.66 6.32 -6.20
CA ILE A 261 5.50 5.87 -7.31
C ILE A 261 4.95 4.57 -7.93
N GLY A 262 4.62 3.57 -7.10
CA GLY A 262 4.05 2.32 -7.59
C GLY A 262 2.69 2.51 -8.27
N ALA A 263 1.84 3.38 -7.71
CA ALA A 263 0.55 3.75 -8.30
C ALA A 263 0.72 4.44 -9.67
N GLU A 264 1.67 5.37 -9.80
CA GLU A 264 1.97 6.06 -11.05
C GLU A 264 2.50 5.12 -12.12
N ILE A 265 3.35 4.16 -11.75
CA ILE A 265 3.83 3.11 -12.66
C ILE A 265 2.65 2.27 -13.15
N THR A 266 1.79 1.79 -12.24
CA THR A 266 0.61 1.01 -12.61
C THR A 266 -0.34 1.78 -13.52
N ALA A 267 -0.60 3.05 -13.21
CA ALA A 267 -1.48 3.88 -14.02
C ALA A 267 -0.87 4.21 -15.40
N ALA A 268 0.43 4.53 -15.46
CA ALA A 268 1.13 4.82 -16.72
C ALA A 268 1.19 3.58 -17.63
N LEU A 269 1.34 2.38 -17.08
CA LEU A 269 1.28 1.13 -17.86
C LEU A 269 -0.10 0.90 -18.49
N GLY A 270 -1.17 1.29 -17.78
CA GLY A 270 -2.54 1.26 -18.30
C GLY A 270 -2.84 2.30 -19.38
N GLU A 271 -1.93 3.24 -19.63
CA GLU A 271 -2.05 4.31 -20.61
C GLU A 271 -1.01 4.18 -21.73
N ARG A 272 -0.74 2.94 -22.15
CA ARG A 272 0.29 2.61 -23.15
C ARG A 272 0.22 3.49 -24.40
N GLU A 273 -0.98 3.74 -24.90
CA GLU A 273 -1.24 4.55 -26.10
C GLU A 273 -0.68 5.98 -26.01
N LEU A 274 -0.54 6.55 -24.80
CA LEU A 274 -0.02 7.92 -24.61
C LEU A 274 1.50 8.02 -24.73
N TRP A 275 2.23 6.91 -24.63
CA TRP A 275 3.69 6.91 -24.65
C TRP A 275 4.32 5.93 -25.65
N SER A 276 3.55 4.98 -26.22
CA SER A 276 3.98 4.20 -27.38
C SER A 276 3.92 5.05 -28.65
N ASP A 277 4.94 4.93 -29.52
CA ASP A 277 5.10 5.67 -30.78
C ASP A 277 3.79 5.64 -31.60
N PRO A 278 3.32 6.76 -32.22
CA PRO A 278 2.05 6.78 -32.97
C PRO A 278 1.94 5.71 -34.06
N GLN A 279 3.07 5.32 -34.67
CA GLN A 279 3.11 4.24 -35.66
C GLN A 279 2.80 2.86 -35.07
N GLU A 280 3.17 2.62 -33.80
CA GLU A 280 2.94 1.35 -33.13
C GLU A 280 1.49 1.22 -32.63
N VAL A 281 0.87 2.33 -32.24
CA VAL A 281 -0.57 2.40 -31.94
C VAL A 281 -1.41 2.11 -33.19
N VAL A 282 -1.00 2.66 -34.34
CA VAL A 282 -1.63 2.34 -35.63
C VAL A 282 -1.46 0.85 -35.97
N ASN A 283 -0.27 0.28 -35.79
CA ASN A 283 -0.04 -1.13 -36.08
C ASN A 283 -0.81 -2.08 -35.13
N LEU A 284 -0.92 -1.76 -33.84
CA LEU A 284 -1.72 -2.53 -32.86
C LEU A 284 -3.23 -2.39 -33.11
N ALA A 285 -3.68 -1.23 -33.56
CA ALA A 285 -5.07 -1.03 -33.97
C ALA A 285 -5.40 -1.85 -35.23
N VAL A 286 -4.49 -1.88 -36.21
CA VAL A 286 -4.63 -2.70 -37.43
C VAL A 286 -4.61 -4.19 -37.11
N ASP A 287 -3.72 -4.66 -36.22
CA ASP A 287 -3.63 -6.08 -35.83
C ASP A 287 -4.88 -6.55 -35.05
N ASN A 288 -5.40 -5.72 -34.13
CA ASN A 288 -6.67 -6.02 -33.44
C ASN A 288 -7.88 -6.03 -34.40
N GLN A 289 -7.90 -5.16 -35.41
CA GLN A 289 -8.94 -5.18 -36.45
C GLN A 289 -8.86 -6.44 -37.31
N GLN A 290 -7.66 -6.88 -37.68
CA GLN A 290 -7.46 -8.12 -38.44
C GLN A 290 -7.81 -9.38 -37.64
N GLN A 291 -7.54 -9.40 -36.34
CA GLN A 291 -7.96 -10.50 -35.45
C GLN A 291 -9.49 -10.56 -35.32
N GLN A 292 -10.16 -9.41 -35.23
CA GLN A 292 -11.63 -9.34 -35.20
C GLN A 292 -12.26 -9.73 -36.55
N GLU A 293 -11.67 -9.35 -37.68
CA GLU A 293 -12.12 -9.77 -39.01
C GLU A 293 -11.86 -11.27 -39.27
N GLY A 294 -10.75 -11.81 -38.77
CA GLY A 294 -10.41 -13.23 -38.87
C GLY A 294 -11.35 -14.14 -38.06
N GLU A 295 -11.72 -13.74 -36.83
CA GLU A 295 -12.73 -14.45 -36.03
C GLU A 295 -14.13 -14.34 -36.64
N HIS A 296 -14.46 -13.24 -37.30
CA HIS A 296 -15.78 -13.06 -37.91
C HIS A 296 -15.94 -13.87 -39.21
N SER A 297 -14.88 -13.98 -40.03
CA SER A 297 -14.89 -14.70 -41.31
C SER A 297 -15.06 -16.22 -41.16
N ASP A 298 -14.52 -16.84 -40.11
CA ASP A 298 -14.55 -18.30 -39.91
C ASP A 298 -15.95 -18.80 -39.45
N SER A 299 -16.80 -17.91 -38.97
CA SER A 299 -18.18 -18.25 -38.54
C SER A 299 -19.21 -18.33 -39.66
N THR A 300 -18.83 -18.00 -40.90
CA THR A 300 -19.76 -17.85 -42.03
C THR A 300 -19.52 -18.77 -43.23
N ASP A 301 -18.61 -19.76 -43.18
CA ASP A 301 -18.45 -20.71 -44.29
C ASP A 301 -19.43 -21.91 -44.17
N PRO A 302 -20.47 -22.03 -45.03
CA PRO A 302 -21.36 -23.17 -45.06
C PRO A 302 -20.84 -24.28 -45.98
N LYS A 303 -19.55 -24.27 -46.38
CA LYS A 303 -18.98 -25.23 -47.34
C LYS A 303 -17.61 -25.78 -46.93
N SER A 304 -17.58 -26.51 -45.83
CA SER A 304 -16.71 -27.70 -45.76
C SER A 304 -17.56 -28.91 -45.38
N LYS A 305 -17.52 -29.92 -46.26
CA LYS A 305 -18.29 -31.18 -46.31
C LYS A 305 -18.63 -31.84 -44.98
#